data_AF-A0A933MMD3-F1
#
_entry.id   AF-A0A933MMD3-F1
#
_cell.length_a   1.000
_cell.length_b   1.000
_cell.length_c   1.000
_cell.angle_alpha   90.00
_cell.angle_beta   90.00
_cell.angle_gamma   90.00
#
_symmetry.space_group_name_H-M   'P 1'
#
loop_
_entity.id
_entity.type
_entity.pdbx_description
1 polymer ?
#
loop_
_entity_poly.entity_id
_entity_poly.type
_entity_poly.pdbx_seq_one_letter_code
_entity_poly.pdbx_strand_id
1 'polypeptide(L)'
;PVETVHEFARGISLTPTADSPFTQKWERAVTSYFQGDYARAAQQVEEADRIMPGFPDLLRLRSEAQMRAEREPGFGGRRLTVGIGLGAGLGMALLVLGVRTAVNRKLRRAQGRVQRISPDEIRNRLEAGAPVAVVDARHGGNFDESPVQVAGALRYDIERPSSQALQVQVAPSGEVVAYCD
;
A
#
# COMPACT_ATOMS: atom_id res chain seq x y z
N PRO A 1 13.28 22.68 46.33
CA PRO A 1 12.74 21.67 47.28
C PRO A 1 13.76 20.64 47.78
N VAL A 2 14.60 20.08 46.89
CA VAL A 2 15.61 19.04 47.24
C VAL A 2 16.71 19.59 48.17
N GLU A 3 17.07 20.86 47.98
CA GLU A 3 18.11 21.57 48.75
C GLU A 3 17.75 21.69 50.25
N THR A 4 16.48 21.96 50.55
CA THR A 4 15.93 22.05 51.92
C THR A 4 16.00 20.73 52.69
N VAL A 5 15.82 19.60 51.99
CA VAL A 5 15.88 18.26 52.62
C VAL A 5 17.32 17.88 52.97
N HIS A 6 18.29 18.23 52.12
CA HIS A 6 19.71 17.99 52.38
C HIS A 6 20.27 18.91 53.46
N GLU A 7 19.77 20.13 53.58
CA GLU A 7 20.08 21.02 54.70
C GLU A 7 19.52 20.50 56.03
N PHE A 8 18.26 20.06 56.03
CA PHE A 8 17.64 19.47 57.22
C PHE A 8 18.37 18.20 57.68
N ALA A 9 18.72 17.30 56.76
CA ALA A 9 19.47 16.08 57.06
C ALA A 9 20.85 16.38 57.67
N ARG A 10 21.57 17.38 57.13
CA ARG A 10 22.83 17.85 57.71
C ARG A 10 22.66 18.41 59.13
N GLY A 11 21.57 19.12 59.39
CA GLY A 11 21.24 19.66 60.71
C GLY A 11 21.04 18.61 61.80
N ILE A 12 20.68 17.38 61.41
CA ILE A 12 20.54 16.22 62.32
C ILE A 12 21.67 15.19 62.18
N SER A 13 22.80 15.59 61.57
CA SER A 13 23.97 14.74 61.33
C SER A 13 23.70 13.46 60.51
N LEU A 14 22.65 13.47 59.69
CA LEU A 14 22.42 12.42 58.69
C LEU A 14 23.06 12.82 57.37
N THR A 15 23.92 11.96 56.84
CA THR A 15 24.42 12.08 55.47
C THR A 15 23.48 11.28 54.56
N PRO A 16 22.69 11.92 53.68
CA PRO A 16 21.90 11.18 52.71
C PRO A 16 22.84 10.48 51.73
N THR A 17 22.99 9.17 51.86
CA THR A 17 23.79 8.36 50.93
C THR A 17 22.90 7.96 49.75
N ALA A 18 23.06 8.64 48.61
CA ALA A 18 22.33 8.32 47.38
C ALA A 18 22.72 6.95 46.79
N ASP A 19 23.85 6.38 47.20
CA ASP A 19 24.43 5.18 46.59
C ASP A 19 23.93 3.85 47.18
N SER A 20 22.94 3.85 48.07
CA SER A 20 22.44 2.59 48.63
C SER A 20 21.83 1.70 47.53
N PRO A 21 22.02 0.37 47.57
CA PRO A 21 21.41 -0.55 46.60
C PRO A 21 19.89 -0.40 46.51
N PHE A 22 19.23 -0.09 47.64
CA PHE A 22 17.81 0.23 47.69
C PHE A 22 17.48 1.50 46.89
N THR A 23 18.18 2.60 47.16
CA THR A 23 17.96 3.90 46.50
C THR A 23 18.12 3.80 44.99
N GLN A 24 19.14 3.06 44.52
CA GLN A 24 19.35 2.84 43.09
C GLN A 24 18.20 2.07 42.43
N LYS A 25 17.66 1.05 43.10
CA LYS A 25 16.53 0.26 42.60
C LYS A 25 15.23 1.07 42.61
N TRP A 26 15.01 1.82 43.69
CA TRP A 26 13.88 2.72 43.84
C TRP A 26 13.88 3.81 42.76
N GLU A 27 15.01 4.47 42.52
CA GLU A 27 15.12 5.52 41.51
C GLU A 27 14.85 4.98 40.09
N ARG A 28 15.34 3.78 39.77
CA ARG A 28 15.04 3.11 38.49
C ARG A 28 13.57 2.77 38.35
N ALA A 29 12.92 2.32 39.42
CA ALA A 29 11.50 2.02 39.44
C ALA A 29 10.66 3.26 39.16
N VAL A 30 10.93 4.36 39.90
CA VAL A 30 10.25 5.65 39.74
C VAL A 30 10.49 6.22 38.34
N THR A 31 11.72 6.17 37.85
CA THR A 31 12.06 6.62 36.49
C THR A 31 11.29 5.83 35.44
N SER A 32 11.23 4.51 35.55
CA SER A 32 10.49 3.65 34.60
C SER A 32 8.98 3.96 34.64
N TYR A 33 8.42 4.22 35.82
CA TYR A 33 7.02 4.58 35.99
C TYR A 33 6.68 5.89 35.26
N PHE A 34 7.50 6.94 35.45
CA PHE A 34 7.28 8.22 34.76
C PHE A 34 7.56 8.18 33.26
N GLN A 35 8.36 7.23 32.78
CA GLN A 35 8.55 6.97 31.36
C GLN A 35 7.40 6.16 30.71
N GLY A 36 6.40 5.74 31.50
CA GLY A 36 5.28 4.92 31.05
C GLY A 36 5.62 3.44 30.87
N ASP A 37 6.82 3.00 31.27
CA ASP A 37 7.20 1.58 31.27
C ASP A 37 6.78 0.93 32.58
N TYR A 38 5.45 0.79 32.75
CA TYR A 38 4.85 0.30 34.00
C TYR A 38 5.22 -1.15 34.31
N ALA A 39 5.45 -1.98 33.28
CA ALA A 39 5.91 -3.35 33.46
C ALA A 39 7.32 -3.40 34.07
N ARG A 40 8.26 -2.59 33.53
CA ARG A 40 9.60 -2.47 34.10
C ARG A 40 9.56 -1.84 35.49
N ALA A 41 8.70 -0.85 35.70
CA ALA A 41 8.53 -0.23 37.02
C ALA A 41 8.13 -1.27 38.08
N ALA A 42 7.10 -2.09 37.81
CA ALA A 42 6.65 -3.13 38.73
C ALA A 42 7.77 -4.13 39.09
N GLN A 43 8.56 -4.57 38.09
CA GLN A 43 9.70 -5.47 38.31
C GLN A 43 10.77 -4.83 39.20
N GLN A 44 11.13 -3.56 38.96
CA GLN A 44 12.15 -2.86 39.76
C GLN A 44 11.67 -2.60 41.19
N VAL A 45 10.37 -2.37 41.39
CA VAL A 45 9.77 -2.26 42.73
C VAL A 45 9.90 -3.57 43.50
N GLU A 46 9.65 -4.73 42.87
CA GLU A 46 9.87 -6.03 43.53
C GLU A 46 11.32 -6.25 43.95
N GLU A 47 12.29 -5.80 43.12
CA GLU A 47 13.71 -5.87 43.47
C GLU A 47 14.06 -4.99 44.67
N ALA A 48 13.44 -3.81 44.79
CA ALA A 48 13.60 -2.93 45.95
C ALA A 48 12.92 -3.50 47.21
N ASP A 49 11.74 -4.13 47.07
CA ASP A 49 10.98 -4.77 48.16
C ASP A 49 11.77 -5.97 48.74
N ARG A 50 12.58 -6.67 47.94
CA ARG A 50 13.50 -7.71 48.45
C ARG A 50 14.61 -7.15 49.36
N ILE A 51 15.03 -5.91 49.14
CA ILE A 51 16.07 -5.25 49.95
C ILE A 51 15.45 -4.68 51.22
N MET A 52 14.31 -4.03 51.11
CA MET A 52 13.59 -3.42 52.22
C MET A 52 12.10 -3.76 52.14
N PRO A 53 11.69 -4.90 52.73
CA PRO A 53 10.31 -5.39 52.60
C PRO A 53 9.32 -4.54 53.40
N GLY A 54 8.13 -4.37 52.85
CA GLY A 54 7.00 -3.77 53.57
C GLY A 54 6.99 -2.25 53.59
N PHE A 55 7.80 -1.60 52.76
CA PHE A 55 7.77 -0.14 52.62
C PHE A 55 6.47 0.31 51.91
N PRO A 56 5.63 1.16 52.52
CA PRO A 56 4.31 1.51 51.96
C PRO A 56 4.37 2.10 50.54
N ASP A 57 5.40 2.91 50.25
CA ASP A 57 5.54 3.53 48.93
C ASP A 57 5.87 2.51 47.82
N LEU A 58 6.59 1.42 48.15
CA LEU A 58 6.81 0.31 47.21
C LEU A 58 5.49 -0.40 46.94
N LEU A 59 4.71 -0.70 47.98
CA LEU A 59 3.42 -1.38 47.84
C LEU A 59 2.46 -0.56 46.97
N ARG A 60 2.42 0.76 47.20
CA ARG A 60 1.62 1.68 46.42
C ARG A 60 2.09 1.76 44.96
N LEU A 61 3.39 1.96 44.73
CA LEU A 61 3.91 2.07 43.37
C LEU A 61 3.74 0.77 42.58
N ARG A 62 3.90 -0.39 43.24
CA ARG A 62 3.67 -1.71 42.63
C ARG A 62 2.24 -1.87 42.16
N SER A 63 1.26 -1.59 43.03
CA SER A 63 -0.16 -1.76 42.69
C SER A 63 -0.59 -0.80 41.59
N GLU A 64 -0.14 0.46 41.64
CA GLU A 64 -0.41 1.44 40.59
C GLU A 64 0.23 1.04 39.25
N ALA A 65 1.49 0.58 39.26
CA ALA A 65 2.19 0.14 38.06
C ALA A 65 1.53 -1.11 37.44
N GLN A 66 1.14 -2.09 38.26
CA GLN A 66 0.44 -3.29 37.78
C GLN A 66 -0.91 -2.94 37.15
N MET A 67 -1.73 -2.14 37.83
CA MET A 67 -3.02 -1.69 37.27
C MET A 67 -2.85 -0.95 35.94
N ARG A 68 -1.83 -0.09 35.83
CA ARG A 68 -1.56 0.65 34.59
C ARG A 68 -0.99 -0.25 33.49
N ALA A 69 -0.13 -1.21 33.81
CA ALA A 69 0.40 -2.18 32.85
C ALA A 69 -0.70 -3.08 32.27
N GLU A 70 -1.71 -3.42 33.06
CA GLU A 70 -2.87 -4.18 32.59
C GLU A 70 -3.84 -3.32 31.77
N ARG A 71 -4.05 -2.06 32.17
CA ARG A 71 -5.00 -1.14 31.53
C ARG A 71 -4.46 -0.53 30.24
N GLU A 72 -3.17 -0.28 30.18
CA GLU A 72 -2.48 0.20 28.99
C GLU A 72 -1.82 -1.00 28.30
N PRO A 73 -2.42 -1.57 27.23
CA PRO A 73 -1.75 -2.61 26.47
C PRO A 73 -0.41 -2.04 26.00
N GLY A 74 0.68 -2.57 26.57
CA GLY A 74 2.00 -1.97 26.52
C GLY A 74 2.35 -1.55 25.10
N PHE A 75 2.55 -0.24 24.92
CA PHE A 75 3.21 0.30 23.74
C PHE A 75 4.69 -0.10 23.81
N GLY A 76 4.99 -1.38 23.55
CA GLY A 76 6.28 -1.86 23.02
C GLY A 76 6.53 -1.32 21.60
N GLY A 77 6.05 -0.12 21.31
CA GLY A 77 5.86 0.50 20.01
C GLY A 77 7.06 1.30 19.53
N ARG A 78 8.28 0.92 19.91
CA ARG A 78 9.50 1.45 19.28
C ARG A 78 10.12 0.51 18.25
N ARG A 79 9.77 -0.78 18.28
CA ARG A 79 10.22 -1.76 17.27
C ARG A 79 9.13 -2.12 16.26
N LEU A 80 7.85 -2.05 16.64
CA LEU A 80 6.74 -2.42 15.75
C LEU A 80 6.39 -1.32 14.72
N THR A 81 6.55 -0.06 15.06
CA THR A 81 6.21 1.10 14.18
C THR A 81 7.07 1.14 12.92
N VAL A 82 8.37 0.79 13.01
CA VAL A 82 9.26 0.74 11.85
C VAL A 82 8.91 -0.44 10.94
N GLY A 83 8.56 -1.59 11.51
CA GLY A 83 8.16 -2.79 10.74
C GLY A 83 6.82 -2.61 10.01
N ILE A 84 5.84 -1.96 10.64
CA ILE A 84 4.51 -1.74 10.04
C ILE A 84 4.57 -0.68 8.92
N GLY A 85 5.35 0.39 9.09
CA GLY A 85 5.50 1.42 8.06
C GLY A 85 6.12 0.88 6.76
N LEU A 86 7.19 0.08 6.87
CA LEU A 86 7.85 -0.54 5.72
C LEU A 86 7.01 -1.65 5.08
N GLY A 87 6.35 -2.48 5.91
CA GLY A 87 5.47 -3.55 5.41
C GLY A 87 4.24 -3.03 4.67
N ALA A 88 3.61 -1.97 5.18
CA ALA A 88 2.44 -1.36 4.54
C ALA A 88 2.79 -0.70 3.20
N GLY A 89 3.92 0.03 3.15
CA GLY A 89 4.41 0.66 1.92
C GLY A 89 4.73 -0.36 0.83
N LEU A 90 5.46 -1.43 1.19
CA LEU A 90 5.81 -2.50 0.25
C LEU A 90 4.57 -3.28 -0.22
N GLY A 91 3.65 -3.61 0.70
CA GLY A 91 2.40 -4.29 0.36
C GLY A 91 1.54 -3.49 -0.61
N MET A 92 1.39 -2.18 -0.38
CA MET A 92 0.64 -1.29 -1.27
C MET A 92 1.32 -1.16 -2.65
N ALA A 93 2.65 -1.03 -2.69
CA ALA A 93 3.38 -0.96 -3.94
C ALA A 93 3.22 -2.24 -4.79
N LEU A 94 3.30 -3.42 -4.16
CA LEU A 94 3.10 -4.70 -4.83
C LEU A 94 1.66 -4.87 -5.34
N LEU A 95 0.66 -4.43 -4.58
CA LEU A 95 -0.74 -4.45 -5.02
C LEU A 95 -0.97 -3.56 -6.24
N VAL A 96 -0.48 -2.31 -6.22
CA VAL A 96 -0.59 -1.39 -7.35
C VAL A 96 0.09 -1.95 -8.60
N LEU A 97 1.29 -2.52 -8.44
CA LEU A 97 2.02 -3.14 -9.54
C LEU A 97 1.29 -4.38 -10.09
N GLY A 98 0.72 -5.20 -9.20
CA GLY A 98 -0.09 -6.37 -9.55
C GLY A 98 -1.34 -6.00 -10.36
N VAL A 99 -2.10 -5.00 -9.90
CA VAL A 99 -3.29 -4.51 -10.60
C VAL A 99 -2.92 -3.94 -11.97
N ARG A 100 -1.89 -3.08 -12.04
CA ARG A 100 -1.44 -2.46 -13.30
C ARG A 100 -1.01 -3.50 -14.33
N THR A 101 -0.25 -4.51 -13.91
CA THR A 101 0.22 -5.58 -14.80
C THR A 101 -0.93 -6.46 -15.30
N ALA A 102 -1.90 -6.78 -14.44
CA ALA A 102 -3.10 -7.54 -14.82
C ALA A 102 -3.96 -6.79 -15.86
N VAL A 103 -4.22 -5.50 -15.63
CA VAL A 103 -4.97 -4.64 -16.56
C VAL A 103 -4.25 -4.54 -17.90
N ASN A 104 -2.95 -4.26 -17.90
CA ASN A 104 -2.17 -4.19 -19.14
C ASN A 104 -2.16 -5.52 -19.91
N ARG A 105 -2.06 -6.66 -19.23
CA ARG A 105 -2.17 -7.97 -19.90
C ARG A 105 -3.55 -8.18 -20.52
N LYS A 106 -4.63 -7.78 -19.83
CA LYS A 106 -5.99 -7.89 -20.36
C LYS A 106 -6.19 -7.01 -21.60
N LEU A 107 -5.74 -5.75 -21.54
CA LEU A 107 -5.81 -4.83 -22.68
C LEU A 107 -5.01 -5.33 -23.88
N ARG A 108 -3.77 -5.80 -23.68
CA ARG A 108 -2.95 -6.39 -24.77
C ARG A 108 -3.61 -7.62 -25.37
N ARG A 109 -4.26 -8.46 -24.56
CA ARG A 109 -5.03 -9.62 -25.05
C ARG A 109 -6.29 -9.21 -25.82
N ALA A 110 -6.92 -8.10 -25.45
CA ALA A 110 -8.09 -7.59 -26.16
C ALA A 110 -7.70 -6.96 -27.52
N GLN A 111 -6.59 -6.23 -27.58
CA GLN A 111 -6.09 -5.61 -28.80
C GLN A 111 -5.72 -6.62 -29.91
N GLY A 112 -5.37 -7.85 -29.54
CA GLY A 112 -5.03 -8.91 -30.50
C GLY A 112 -6.21 -9.73 -31.02
N ARG A 113 -7.45 -9.48 -30.55
CA ARG A 113 -8.63 -10.23 -31.00
C ARG A 113 -9.35 -9.44 -32.07
N VAL A 114 -9.40 -10.00 -33.28
CA VAL A 114 -10.32 -9.54 -34.34
C VAL A 114 -11.75 -9.67 -33.80
N GLN A 115 -12.45 -8.55 -33.67
CA GLN A 115 -13.85 -8.52 -33.24
C GLN A 115 -14.75 -8.50 -34.46
N ARG A 116 -15.83 -9.26 -34.41
CA ARG A 116 -16.89 -9.21 -35.42
C ARG A 116 -17.85 -8.10 -35.05
N ILE A 117 -18.25 -7.31 -36.03
CA ILE A 117 -19.26 -6.26 -35.91
C ILE A 117 -20.34 -6.48 -36.97
N SER A 118 -21.57 -6.03 -36.68
CA SER A 118 -22.68 -6.17 -37.63
C SER A 118 -22.67 -5.07 -38.70
N PRO A 119 -23.34 -5.28 -39.85
CA PRO A 119 -23.50 -4.22 -40.85
C PRO A 119 -24.18 -2.95 -40.30
N ASP A 120 -25.15 -3.09 -39.41
CA ASP A 120 -25.84 -1.96 -38.77
C ASP A 120 -24.91 -1.17 -37.86
N GLU A 121 -24.01 -1.86 -37.15
CA GLU A 121 -23.02 -1.22 -36.29
C GLU A 121 -22.01 -0.41 -37.12
N ILE A 122 -21.57 -0.94 -38.26
CA ILE A 122 -20.71 -0.20 -39.21
C ILE A 122 -21.44 1.03 -39.73
N ARG A 123 -22.69 0.88 -40.17
CA ARG A 123 -23.51 1.99 -40.67
C ARG A 123 -23.63 3.11 -39.64
N ASN A 124 -24.03 2.77 -38.41
CA ASN A 124 -24.18 3.75 -37.33
C ASN A 124 -22.87 4.50 -37.04
N ARG A 125 -21.72 3.81 -37.11
CA ARG A 125 -20.40 4.44 -36.89
C ARG A 125 -20.01 5.37 -38.03
N LEU A 126 -20.26 4.99 -39.27
CA LEU A 126 -20.00 5.85 -40.44
C LEU A 126 -20.90 7.08 -40.43
N GLU A 127 -22.19 6.93 -40.11
CA GLU A 127 -23.13 8.05 -39.96
C GLU A 127 -22.74 9.00 -38.81
N ALA A 128 -22.16 8.47 -37.72
CA ALA A 128 -21.62 9.26 -36.61
C ALA A 128 -20.28 9.94 -36.91
N GLY A 129 -19.70 9.74 -38.11
CA GLY A 129 -18.40 10.30 -38.49
C GLY A 129 -17.21 9.67 -37.76
N ALA A 130 -17.34 8.42 -37.30
CA ALA A 130 -16.24 7.73 -36.63
C ALA A 130 -15.07 7.51 -37.60
N PRO A 131 -13.80 7.63 -37.14
CA PRO A 131 -12.61 7.44 -37.97
C PRO A 131 -12.33 5.95 -38.19
N VAL A 132 -13.22 5.28 -38.92
CA VAL A 132 -13.15 3.85 -39.26
C VAL A 132 -12.82 3.70 -40.74
N ALA A 133 -11.78 2.93 -41.06
CA ALA A 133 -11.46 2.54 -42.42
C ALA A 133 -12.12 1.20 -42.74
N VAL A 134 -12.95 1.17 -43.78
CA VAL A 134 -13.58 -0.06 -44.26
C VAL A 134 -12.72 -0.66 -45.37
N VAL A 135 -12.43 -1.95 -45.29
CA VAL A 135 -11.59 -2.68 -46.23
C VAL A 135 -12.41 -3.79 -46.89
N ASP A 136 -12.47 -3.75 -48.21
CA ASP A 136 -13.04 -4.81 -49.03
C ASP A 136 -11.94 -5.84 -49.31
N ALA A 137 -12.02 -7.00 -48.66
CA ALA A 137 -11.04 -8.09 -48.73
C ALA A 137 -11.57 -9.31 -49.51
N ARG A 138 -12.52 -9.10 -50.44
CA ARG A 138 -13.05 -10.14 -51.31
C ARG A 138 -11.98 -10.74 -52.23
N HIS A 139 -12.22 -11.96 -52.71
CA HIS A 139 -11.26 -12.69 -53.53
C HIS A 139 -11.32 -12.24 -55.01
N GLY A 140 -10.16 -11.97 -55.61
CA GLY A 140 -10.02 -11.68 -57.04
C GLY A 140 -10.55 -10.30 -57.48
N GLY A 141 -10.51 -10.04 -58.79
CA GLY A 141 -10.88 -8.75 -59.39
C GLY A 141 -12.37 -8.40 -59.37
N ASN A 142 -13.20 -9.12 -58.61
CA ASN A 142 -14.67 -9.05 -58.63
C ASN A 142 -15.25 -7.91 -57.77
N PHE A 143 -14.49 -6.83 -57.57
CA PHE A 143 -14.95 -5.67 -56.83
C PHE A 143 -16.22 -5.07 -57.44
N ASP A 144 -16.32 -5.08 -58.77
CA ASP A 144 -17.37 -4.41 -59.53
C ASP A 144 -18.62 -5.30 -59.79
N GLU A 145 -18.61 -6.59 -59.40
CA GLU A 145 -19.73 -7.52 -59.65
C GLU A 145 -20.76 -7.58 -58.50
N SER A 146 -20.49 -6.97 -57.34
CA SER A 146 -21.42 -7.00 -56.19
C SER A 146 -22.38 -5.80 -56.19
N PRO A 147 -23.69 -6.03 -55.94
CA PRO A 147 -24.69 -4.97 -55.80
C PRO A 147 -24.54 -4.15 -54.51
N VAL A 148 -23.77 -4.63 -53.53
CA VAL A 148 -23.61 -3.98 -52.22
C VAL A 148 -22.13 -3.74 -51.96
N GLN A 149 -21.75 -2.46 -51.97
CA GLN A 149 -20.41 -1.97 -51.62
C GLN A 149 -20.54 -0.90 -50.55
N VAL A 150 -19.63 -0.88 -49.58
CA VAL A 150 -19.57 0.22 -48.62
C VAL A 150 -18.89 1.41 -49.28
N ALA A 151 -19.56 2.56 -49.28
CA ALA A 151 -19.02 3.78 -49.87
C ALA A 151 -17.68 4.18 -49.19
N GLY A 152 -16.64 4.41 -50.01
CA GLY A 152 -15.31 4.75 -49.50
C GLY A 152 -14.49 3.56 -48.99
N ALA A 153 -14.93 2.32 -49.21
CA ALA A 153 -14.15 1.14 -48.85
C ALA A 153 -12.83 1.05 -49.65
N LEU A 154 -11.76 0.73 -48.94
CA LEU A 154 -10.44 0.48 -49.49
C LEU A 154 -10.39 -0.94 -50.05
N ARG A 155 -10.07 -1.09 -51.33
CA ARG A 155 -9.92 -2.41 -51.96
C ARG A 155 -8.60 -3.04 -51.54
N TYR A 156 -8.66 -4.25 -51.01
CA TYR A 156 -7.49 -5.02 -50.59
C TYR A 156 -7.55 -6.42 -51.21
N ASP A 157 -6.62 -6.71 -52.11
CA ASP A 157 -6.49 -8.03 -52.72
C ASP A 157 -5.87 -9.01 -51.71
N ILE A 158 -6.68 -9.95 -51.22
CA ILE A 158 -6.26 -10.96 -50.26
C ILE A 158 -5.26 -11.97 -50.85
N GLU A 159 -5.27 -12.17 -52.18
CA GLU A 159 -4.37 -13.09 -52.90
C GLU A 159 -2.98 -12.47 -53.13
N ARG A 160 -2.89 -11.14 -53.08
CA ARG A 160 -1.62 -10.39 -53.22
C ARG A 160 -1.46 -9.41 -52.07
N PRO A 161 -1.26 -9.92 -50.84
CA PRO A 161 -1.24 -9.08 -49.65
C PRO A 161 -0.08 -8.09 -49.70
N SER A 162 -0.39 -6.79 -49.58
CA SER A 162 0.61 -5.73 -49.48
C SER A 162 0.33 -4.86 -48.24
N SER A 163 1.08 -5.13 -47.17
CA SER A 163 0.95 -4.41 -45.89
C SER A 163 1.28 -2.92 -46.02
N GLN A 164 2.19 -2.56 -46.93
CA GLN A 164 2.55 -1.17 -47.22
C GLN A 164 1.39 -0.39 -47.86
N ALA A 165 0.63 -0.99 -48.78
CA ALA A 165 -0.50 -0.32 -49.42
C ALA A 165 -1.64 -0.02 -48.43
N LEU A 166 -1.84 -0.92 -47.46
CA LEU A 166 -2.84 -0.75 -46.40
C LEU A 166 -2.40 0.31 -45.37
N GLN A 167 -1.12 0.33 -44.99
CA GLN A 167 -0.57 1.31 -44.02
C GLN A 167 -0.56 2.75 -44.55
N VAL A 168 -0.54 2.95 -45.87
CA VAL A 168 -0.57 4.29 -46.48
C VAL A 168 -1.99 4.89 -46.47
N GLN A 169 -3.02 4.05 -46.47
CA GLN A 169 -4.42 4.48 -46.63
C GLN A 169 -5.22 4.45 -45.33
N VAL A 170 -4.69 3.79 -44.30
CA VAL A 170 -5.30 3.68 -42.97
C VAL A 170 -4.39 4.34 -41.95
N ALA A 171 -4.93 5.21 -41.09
CA ALA A 171 -4.18 5.73 -39.95
C ALA A 171 -3.64 4.58 -39.08
N PRO A 172 -2.37 4.60 -38.65
CA PRO A 172 -1.77 3.49 -37.88
C PRO A 172 -2.49 3.14 -36.56
N SER A 173 -3.27 4.07 -36.01
CA SER A 173 -4.13 3.88 -34.83
C SER A 173 -5.63 3.88 -35.15
N GLY A 174 -6.00 3.92 -36.43
CA GLY A 174 -7.38 3.91 -36.89
C GLY A 174 -7.98 2.51 -36.80
N GLU A 175 -9.29 2.45 -36.55
CA GLU A 175 -10.01 1.19 -36.56
C GLU A 175 -10.18 0.69 -38.01
N VAL A 176 -9.88 -0.58 -38.24
CA VAL A 176 -10.05 -1.23 -39.56
C VAL A 176 -11.14 -2.26 -39.46
N VAL A 177 -12.11 -2.17 -40.36
CA VAL A 177 -13.19 -3.13 -40.51
C VAL A 177 -13.05 -3.77 -41.87
N ALA A 178 -12.75 -5.07 -41.91
CA ALA A 178 -12.68 -5.82 -43.17
C ALA A 178 -13.97 -6.62 -43.39
N TYR A 179 -14.43 -6.71 -44.64
CA TYR A 179 -15.46 -7.65 -45.06
C TYR A 179 -14.98 -8.48 -46.25
N CYS A 180 -15.53 -9.68 -46.40
CA CYS A 180 -15.27 -10.63 -47.49
C CYS A 180 -16.60 -11.27 -47.94
N ASP A 181 -16.53 -12.14 -48.95
CA ASP A 181 -17.66 -12.98 -49.40
C ASP A 181 -18.10 -14.01 -48.34
#